data_AF-F3AV64-F1
#
_entry.id   AF-F3AV64-F1
#
_cell.length_a   1.000
_cell.length_b   1.000
_cell.length_c   1.000
_cell.angle_alpha   90.00
_cell.angle_beta   90.00
_cell.angle_gamma   90.00
#
_symmetry.space_group_name_H-M   'P 1'
#
loop_
_entity.id
_entity.type
_entity.pdbx_description
1 polymer ?
#
loop_
_entity_poly.entity_id
_entity_poly.type
_entity_poly.pdbx_seq_one_letter_code
_entity_poly.pdbx_strand_id
1 'polypeptide(L)'
;METEQKEMMCKYKKIICKIFGEQIRVIGESSAIGPMGQFQIRFFYEPTKIYVTLDADRGAFTFDLKDEAKDWNTLYRIKKFDNCMTEKCLENAAVILKQVLEENKFPLYKSENDKLYKKQDGTYRRIKDIYAELAGGE
;
A
#
# COMPACT_ATOMS: atom_id res chain seq x y z
N MET A 1 -3.88 -22.55 -11.70
CA MET A 1 -2.56 -22.23 -11.09
C MET A 1 -1.81 -21.05 -11.72
N GLU A 2 -1.94 -20.72 -13.02
CA GLU A 2 -1.49 -19.41 -13.55
C GLU A 2 -2.68 -18.52 -13.98
N THR A 3 -3.65 -19.11 -14.67
CA THR A 3 -4.86 -18.42 -15.15
C THR A 3 -5.67 -17.79 -14.03
N GLU A 4 -5.88 -18.52 -12.92
CA GLU A 4 -6.60 -18.01 -11.75
C GLU A 4 -5.93 -16.79 -11.11
N GLN A 5 -4.60 -16.74 -11.07
CA GLN A 5 -3.86 -15.59 -10.55
C GLN A 5 -4.01 -14.38 -11.47
N LYS A 6 -3.87 -14.58 -12.79
CA LYS A 6 -4.11 -13.52 -13.78
C LYS A 6 -5.54 -12.98 -13.72
N GLU A 7 -6.52 -13.85 -13.52
CA GLU A 7 -7.92 -13.46 -13.32
C GLU A 7 -8.11 -12.64 -12.05
N MET A 8 -7.54 -13.08 -10.92
CA MET A 8 -7.58 -12.33 -9.66
C MET A 8 -6.93 -10.96 -9.80
N MET A 9 -5.73 -10.87 -10.38
CA MET A 9 -5.04 -9.60 -10.62
C MET A 9 -5.90 -8.65 -11.47
N CYS A 10 -6.51 -9.17 -12.54
CA CYS A 10 -7.38 -8.39 -13.42
C CYS A 10 -8.63 -7.88 -12.68
N LYS A 11 -9.26 -8.71 -11.84
CA LYS A 11 -10.38 -8.31 -10.98
C LYS A 11 -9.96 -7.23 -9.98
N TYR A 12 -8.84 -7.42 -9.30
CA TYR A 12 -8.35 -6.50 -8.26
C TYR A 12 -8.01 -5.13 -8.85
N LYS A 13 -7.35 -5.13 -10.01
CA LYS A 13 -7.09 -3.94 -10.81
C LYS A 13 -8.38 -3.20 -11.17
N LYS A 14 -9.42 -3.92 -11.63
CA LYS A 14 -10.72 -3.30 -11.97
C LYS A 14 -11.38 -2.66 -10.75
N ILE A 15 -11.36 -3.31 -9.59
CA ILE A 15 -11.93 -2.79 -8.34
C ILE A 15 -11.23 -1.48 -7.95
N ILE A 16 -9.89 -1.47 -7.92
CA ILE A 16 -9.11 -0.29 -7.56
C ILE A 16 -9.36 0.84 -8.57
N CYS A 17 -9.26 0.55 -9.86
CA CYS A 17 -9.49 1.54 -10.91
C CYS A 17 -10.92 2.14 -10.84
N LYS A 18 -11.93 1.35 -10.49
CA LYS A 18 -13.31 1.82 -10.30
C LYS A 18 -13.45 2.80 -9.12
N ILE A 19 -12.75 2.56 -8.02
CA ILE A 19 -12.84 3.37 -6.79
C ILE A 19 -12.10 4.70 -6.93
N PHE A 20 -10.91 4.65 -7.55
CA PHE A 20 -10.04 5.81 -7.73
C PHE A 20 -10.36 6.61 -8.99
N GLY A 21 -10.95 5.99 -10.01
CA GLY A 21 -11.20 6.59 -11.31
C GLY A 21 -9.89 7.00 -12.00
N GLU A 22 -9.89 8.18 -12.63
CA GLU A 22 -8.74 8.72 -13.37
C GLU A 22 -7.58 9.17 -12.48
N GLN A 23 -7.76 9.20 -11.15
CA GLN A 23 -6.70 9.64 -10.22
C GLN A 23 -5.58 8.61 -10.03
N ILE A 24 -5.81 7.35 -10.43
CA ILE A 24 -4.84 6.28 -10.29
C ILE A 24 -4.55 5.63 -11.63
N ARG A 25 -3.28 5.31 -11.88
CA ARG A 25 -2.85 4.58 -13.06
C ARG A 25 -2.07 3.32 -12.66
N VAL A 26 -2.22 2.26 -13.43
CA VAL A 26 -1.40 1.04 -13.24
C VAL A 26 -0.07 1.24 -13.94
N ILE A 27 1.03 1.02 -13.22
CA ILE A 27 2.39 1.25 -13.70
C ILE A 27 3.22 -0.04 -13.78
N GLY A 28 2.73 -1.14 -13.21
CA GLY A 28 3.40 -2.43 -13.31
C GLY A 28 2.62 -3.54 -12.65
N GLU A 29 2.88 -4.75 -13.11
CA GLU A 29 2.35 -5.97 -12.52
C GLU A 29 3.46 -7.02 -12.51
N SER A 30 3.49 -7.83 -11.47
CA SER A 30 4.45 -8.91 -11.36
C SER A 30 3.79 -10.06 -10.63
N SER A 31 4.00 -11.27 -11.10
CA SER A 31 3.53 -12.48 -10.43
C SER A 31 4.69 -13.47 -10.34
N ALA A 32 4.83 -14.10 -9.19
CA ALA A 32 5.77 -15.19 -9.00
C ALA A 32 4.97 -16.49 -9.08
N ILE A 33 5.32 -17.36 -10.03
CA ILE A 33 4.74 -18.69 -10.16
C ILE A 33 5.37 -19.57 -9.06
N GLY A 34 4.85 -19.44 -7.85
CA GLY A 34 5.19 -20.28 -6.71
C GLY A 34 3.96 -21.04 -6.21
N PRO A 35 4.14 -22.05 -5.34
CA PRO A 35 3.05 -22.91 -4.84
C PRO A 35 1.94 -22.15 -4.09
N MET A 36 2.16 -20.88 -3.73
CA MET A 36 1.23 -20.04 -2.97
C MET A 36 0.74 -18.78 -3.72
N GLY A 37 1.05 -18.64 -5.01
CA GLY A 37 0.47 -17.62 -5.88
C GLY A 37 0.68 -16.17 -5.43
N GLN A 38 1.94 -15.75 -5.29
CA GLN A 38 2.28 -14.37 -4.92
C GLN A 38 2.17 -13.45 -6.14
N PHE A 39 1.52 -12.31 -5.98
CA PHE A 39 1.49 -11.28 -7.00
C PHE A 39 1.58 -9.87 -6.42
N GLN A 40 2.04 -8.95 -7.26
CA GLN A 40 2.14 -7.55 -6.98
C GLN A 40 1.50 -6.74 -8.11
N ILE A 41 0.74 -5.72 -7.74
CA ILE A 41 0.21 -4.73 -8.67
C ILE A 41 0.66 -3.36 -8.20
N ARG A 42 1.36 -2.64 -9.08
CA ARG A 42 1.88 -1.30 -8.80
C ARG A 42 1.01 -0.27 -9.48
N PHE A 43 0.63 0.72 -8.70
CA PHE A 43 -0.19 1.84 -9.09
C PHE A 43 0.56 3.14 -8.79
N PHE A 44 0.25 4.17 -9.55
CA PHE A 44 0.69 5.54 -9.28
C PHE A 44 -0.55 6.41 -9.10
N TYR A 45 -0.64 7.03 -7.94
CA TYR A 45 -1.70 7.97 -7.59
C TYR A 45 -1.22 9.39 -7.88
N GLU A 46 -1.83 10.02 -8.88
CA GLU A 46 -1.35 11.29 -9.44
C GLU A 46 -1.40 12.48 -8.48
N PRO A 47 -2.50 12.69 -7.71
CA PRO A 47 -2.68 13.93 -6.94
C PRO A 47 -1.57 14.19 -5.92
N THR A 48 -1.08 13.14 -5.26
CA THR A 48 -0.01 13.23 -4.26
C THR A 48 1.30 12.58 -4.71
N LYS A 49 1.36 12.11 -5.96
CA LYS A 49 2.51 11.41 -6.56
C LYS A 49 3.00 10.22 -5.73
N ILE A 50 2.05 9.48 -5.15
CA ILE A 50 2.34 8.30 -4.33
C ILE A 50 2.27 7.04 -5.19
N TYR A 51 3.32 6.23 -5.09
CA TYR A 51 3.38 4.88 -5.63
C TYR A 51 2.71 3.93 -4.63
N VAL A 52 1.66 3.26 -5.07
CA VAL A 52 0.95 2.25 -4.27
C VAL A 52 1.28 0.88 -4.82
N THR A 53 1.76 -0.04 -3.97
CA THR A 53 1.94 -1.45 -4.34
C THR A 53 0.95 -2.29 -3.55
N LEU A 54 0.03 -2.95 -4.26
CA LEU A 54 -0.72 -4.07 -3.71
C LEU A 54 0.19 -5.28 -3.76
N ASP A 55 0.61 -5.76 -2.59
CA ASP A 55 1.35 -7.01 -2.43
C ASP A 55 0.42 -8.07 -1.86
N ALA A 56 0.34 -9.20 -2.53
CA ALA A 56 -0.58 -10.28 -2.24
C ALA A 56 0.23 -11.56 -2.00
N ASP A 57 0.19 -12.07 -0.77
CA ASP A 57 0.97 -13.22 -0.31
C ASP A 57 0.15 -14.07 0.68
N ARG A 58 0.24 -15.39 0.55
CA ARG A 58 -0.32 -16.37 1.52
C ARG A 58 -1.78 -16.13 1.94
N GLY A 59 -2.65 -15.72 1.01
CA GLY A 59 -4.07 -15.52 1.27
C GLY A 59 -4.42 -14.16 1.90
N ALA A 60 -3.44 -13.27 2.07
CA ALA A 60 -3.63 -11.91 2.53
C ALA A 60 -3.02 -10.91 1.54
N PHE A 61 -3.42 -9.65 1.64
CA PHE A 61 -2.80 -8.57 0.88
C PHE A 61 -2.39 -7.40 1.77
N THR A 62 -1.53 -6.54 1.26
CA THR A 62 -1.16 -5.28 1.89
C THR A 62 -0.98 -4.20 0.84
N PHE A 63 -1.16 -2.95 1.24
CA PHE A 63 -0.86 -1.79 0.43
C PHE A 63 0.38 -1.10 1.00
N ASP A 64 1.46 -1.12 0.22
CA ASP A 64 2.67 -0.34 0.47
C ASP A 64 2.57 0.99 -0.28
N LEU A 65 2.92 2.08 0.39
CA LEU A 65 2.86 3.46 -0.09
C LEU A 65 4.28 3.99 -0.12
N LYS A 66 4.70 4.54 -1.25
CA LYS A 66 6.01 5.14 -1.42
C LYS A 66 5.91 6.48 -2.14
N ASP A 67 6.70 7.47 -1.75
CA ASP A 67 6.85 8.69 -2.53
C ASP A 67 8.04 8.59 -3.51
N GLU A 68 8.27 9.65 -4.29
CA GLU A 68 9.39 9.76 -5.23
C GLU A 68 10.76 9.61 -4.54
N ALA A 69 10.90 10.04 -3.27
CA ALA A 69 12.12 9.85 -2.48
C ALA A 69 12.32 8.41 -1.99
N LYS A 70 11.38 7.50 -2.29
CA LYS A 70 11.32 6.11 -1.79
C LYS A 70 11.12 6.03 -0.27
N ASP A 71 10.65 7.11 0.37
CA ASP A 71 10.18 7.00 1.74
C ASP A 71 8.86 6.21 1.71
N TRP A 72 8.69 5.31 2.67
CA TRP A 72 7.70 4.25 2.61
C TRP A 72 6.78 4.27 3.82
N ASN A 73 5.55 3.81 3.66
CA ASN A 73 4.65 3.45 4.75
C ASN A 73 3.69 2.35 4.25
N THR A 74 3.00 1.67 5.14
CA THR A 74 1.98 0.69 4.76
C THR A 74 0.60 1.18 5.21
N LEU A 75 -0.41 0.96 4.37
CA LEU A 75 -1.78 1.35 4.68
C LEU A 75 -2.24 0.73 6.00
N TYR A 76 -1.89 -0.54 6.23
CA TYR A 76 -2.27 -1.28 7.44
C TYR A 76 -1.73 -0.62 8.72
N ARG A 77 -0.60 0.08 8.64
CA ARG A 77 -0.04 0.84 9.76
C ARG A 77 -0.78 2.16 10.00
N ILE A 78 -1.26 2.79 8.93
CA ILE A 78 -2.01 4.05 9.00
C ILE A 78 -3.42 3.79 9.53
N LYS A 79 -4.10 2.76 8.98
CA LYS A 79 -5.45 2.37 9.34
C LYS A 79 -5.59 0.86 9.20
N LYS A 80 -6.00 0.17 10.27
CA LYS A 80 -6.23 -1.28 10.22
C LYS A 80 -7.47 -1.59 9.38
N PHE A 81 -7.40 -2.66 8.60
CA PHE A 81 -8.49 -3.16 7.76
C PHE A 81 -8.41 -4.68 7.63
N ASP A 82 -9.49 -5.31 7.19
CA ASP A 82 -9.48 -6.74 6.89
C ASP A 82 -8.74 -7.00 5.57
N ASN A 83 -7.67 -7.77 5.63
CA ASN A 83 -6.77 -7.98 4.50
C ASN A 83 -6.87 -9.38 3.88
N CYS A 84 -7.97 -10.08 4.13
CA CYS A 84 -8.26 -11.36 3.52
C CYS A 84 -8.45 -11.21 1.99
N MET A 85 -8.01 -12.17 1.19
CA MET A 85 -8.13 -12.16 -0.28
C MET A 85 -9.57 -12.36 -0.79
N THR A 86 -10.49 -11.49 -0.39
CA THR A 86 -11.86 -11.44 -0.92
C THR A 86 -12.15 -10.09 -1.58
N GLU A 87 -13.08 -10.07 -2.52
CA GLU A 87 -13.48 -8.85 -3.23
C GLU A 87 -13.97 -7.76 -2.26
N LYS A 88 -14.76 -8.13 -1.25
CA LYS A 88 -15.26 -7.19 -0.23
C LYS A 88 -14.15 -6.57 0.59
N CYS A 89 -13.16 -7.36 1.00
CA CYS A 89 -12.02 -6.88 1.77
C CYS A 89 -11.18 -5.92 0.93
N LEU A 90 -10.97 -6.25 -0.35
CA LEU A 90 -10.27 -5.37 -1.27
C LEU A 90 -11.03 -4.06 -1.53
N GLU A 91 -12.34 -4.11 -1.77
CA GLU A 91 -13.16 -2.91 -1.96
C GLU A 91 -13.08 -1.99 -0.74
N ASN A 92 -13.24 -2.54 0.46
CA ASN A 92 -13.14 -1.77 1.70
C ASN A 92 -11.73 -1.18 1.90
N ALA A 93 -10.69 -1.98 1.68
CA ALA A 93 -9.30 -1.54 1.79
C ALA A 93 -8.96 -0.46 0.75
N ALA A 94 -9.47 -0.55 -0.47
CA ALA A 94 -9.27 0.44 -1.52
C ALA A 94 -10.00 1.76 -1.22
N VAL A 95 -11.19 1.72 -0.62
CA VAL A 95 -11.88 2.94 -0.12
C VAL A 95 -11.07 3.59 0.99
N ILE A 96 -10.57 2.81 1.94
CA ILE A 96 -9.69 3.30 3.03
C ILE A 96 -8.41 3.91 2.45
N LEU A 97 -7.78 3.21 1.50
CA LEU A 97 -6.59 3.70 0.81
C LEU A 97 -6.84 5.06 0.15
N LYS A 98 -7.97 5.19 -0.56
CA LYS A 98 -8.34 6.43 -1.23
C LYS A 98 -8.47 7.58 -0.22
N GLN A 99 -9.21 7.35 0.88
CA GLN A 99 -9.35 8.35 1.95
C GLN A 99 -7.98 8.77 2.51
N VAL A 100 -7.11 7.82 2.81
CA VAL A 100 -5.76 8.11 3.35
C VAL A 100 -4.92 8.92 2.37
N LEU A 101 -4.99 8.61 1.08
CA LEU A 101 -4.27 9.32 0.03
C LEU A 101 -4.84 10.72 -0.23
N GLU A 102 -6.17 10.88 -0.19
CA GLU A 102 -6.86 12.17 -0.33
C GLU A 102 -6.60 13.09 0.87
N GLU A 103 -6.56 12.55 2.09
CA GLU A 103 -6.21 13.31 3.29
C GLU A 103 -4.73 13.70 3.30
N ASN A 104 -3.85 12.84 2.78
CA ASN A 104 -2.40 13.05 2.70
C ASN A 104 -1.74 13.44 4.04
N LYS A 105 -2.33 13.03 5.17
CA LYS A 105 -1.91 13.36 6.55
C LYS A 105 -1.16 12.22 7.24
N PHE A 106 -0.60 11.29 6.48
CA PHE A 106 0.15 10.17 7.02
C PHE A 106 1.67 10.43 6.94
N PRO A 107 2.45 9.99 7.94
CA PRO A 107 3.89 10.06 7.86
C PRO A 107 4.44 9.04 6.85
N LEU A 108 5.60 9.33 6.27
CA LEU A 108 6.41 8.35 5.54
C LEU A 108 7.67 8.04 6.34
N TYR A 109 8.30 6.91 6.08
CA TYR A 109 9.48 6.45 6.80
C TYR A 109 10.64 6.22 5.84
N LYS A 110 11.86 6.51 6.29
CA LYS A 110 13.07 6.15 5.56
C LYS A 110 14.08 5.51 6.47
N SER A 111 14.83 4.57 5.91
CA SER A 111 15.94 3.91 6.58
C SER A 111 17.24 4.37 5.92
N GLU A 112 18.13 5.00 6.70
CA GLU A 112 19.37 5.57 6.22
C GLU A 112 20.48 5.32 7.25
N ASN A 113 21.58 4.67 6.85
CA ASN A 113 22.70 4.29 7.74
C ASN A 113 22.22 3.52 8.99
N ASP A 114 21.37 2.51 8.81
CA ASP A 114 20.74 1.71 9.89
C ASP A 114 19.82 2.50 10.84
N LYS A 115 19.64 3.81 10.59
CA LYS A 115 18.78 4.68 11.38
C LYS A 115 17.45 4.89 10.67
N LEU A 116 16.39 4.90 11.45
CA LEU A 116 15.03 5.11 10.97
C LEU A 116 14.61 6.56 11.18
N TYR A 117 13.99 7.15 10.15
CA TYR A 117 13.51 8.52 10.16
C TYR A 117 12.05 8.55 9.73
N LYS A 118 11.27 9.40 10.39
CA LYS A 118 9.88 9.72 10.06
C LYS A 118 9.84 11.07 9.33
N LYS A 119 9.26 11.08 8.15
CA LYS A 119 8.93 12.26 7.36
C LYS A 119 7.50 12.68 7.67
N GLN A 120 7.34 13.91 8.12
CA GLN A 120 6.04 14.54 8.29
C GLN A 120 6.19 16.02 7.95
N ASP A 121 5.30 16.54 7.11
CA ASP A 121 5.35 17.94 6.66
C ASP A 121 6.72 18.35 6.08
N GLY A 122 7.31 17.47 5.25
CA GLY A 122 8.63 17.70 4.64
C GLY A 122 9.83 17.59 5.59
N THR A 123 9.63 17.40 6.89
CA THR A 123 10.71 17.32 7.89
C THR A 123 10.97 15.88 8.31
N TYR A 124 12.26 15.51 8.42
CA TYR A 124 12.67 14.20 8.94
C TYR A 124 13.02 14.27 10.43
N ARG A 125 12.47 13.34 11.22
CA ARG A 125 12.83 13.14 12.62
C ARG A 125 13.32 11.71 12.83
N ARG A 126 14.46 11.54 13.50
CA ARG A 126 14.98 10.21 13.84
C ARG A 126 14.09 9.57 14.90
N ILE A 127 13.71 8.33 14.67
CA ILE A 127 12.97 7.51 15.62
C ILE A 127 13.77 6.25 15.97
N LYS A 128 13.52 5.70 17.16
CA LYS A 128 14.20 4.48 17.62
C LYS A 128 13.53 3.23 17.08
N ASP A 129 12.21 3.24 17.03
CA ASP A 129 11.40 2.13 16.59
C ASP A 129 10.08 2.65 15.99
N ILE A 130 9.55 1.92 15.02
CA ILE A 130 8.35 2.27 14.27
C ILE A 130 7.06 1.90 15.03
N TYR A 131 7.14 0.93 15.94
CA TYR A 131 6.01 0.42 16.74
C TYR A 131 5.91 1.12 18.10
N ALA A 132 7.03 1.63 18.63
CA ALA A 132 7.06 2.38 19.88
C ALA A 132 6.21 3.67 19.83
N GLU A 133 5.97 4.25 18.65
CA GLU A 133 5.08 5.41 18.51
C GLU A 133 3.58 5.05 18.51
N LEU A 134 3.20 3.80 18.21
CA LEU A 134 1.80 3.34 18.28
C LEU A 134 1.34 3.03 19.70
N ALA A 135 2.28 2.81 20.63
CA ALA A 135 2.03 2.54 22.04
C ALA A 135 2.03 3.81 22.92
N GLY A 136 2.19 5.00 22.32
CA GLY A 136 2.23 6.29 23.02
C GLY A 136 0.93 7.09 22.97
N GLY A 137 -0.16 6.51 22.48
CA GLY A 137 -1.51 7.07 22.59
C GLY A 137 -2.22 6.42 23.78
N GLU A 138 -2.02 7.04 24.95
CA GLU A 138 -2.76 6.94 26.23
C GLU A 138 -3.27 5.56 26.69
#